data_AF-A0A2K1NG70-F1
#
_entry.id   AF-A0A2K1NG70-F1
#
_cell.length_a   1.000
_cell.length_b   1.000
_cell.length_c   1.000
_cell.angle_alpha   90.00
_cell.angle_beta   90.00
_cell.angle_gamma   90.00
#
_symmetry.space_group_name_H-M   'P 1'
#
loop_
_entity.id
_entity.type
_entity.pdbx_description
1 polymer ?
#
loop_
_entity_poly.entity_id
_entity_poly.type
_entity_poly.pdbx_seq_one_letter_code
_entity_poly.pdbx_strand_id
1 'polypeptide(L)'
;MWPFKSKKTKTRETAIKRMNSFLSTSDRKNGGKSQIRFENVKQEDLDFVINYIKDYAVKHLSVKKEDVKVHVSKEGNSITIVANIFYQ
;
A
#
# COMPACT_ATOMS: atom_id res chain seq x y z
N MET A 1 -23.18 21.26 -33.38
CA MET A 1 -23.43 20.25 -32.32
C MET A 1 -22.19 19.39 -32.16
N TRP A 2 -21.55 19.41 -30.99
CA TRP A 2 -20.31 18.67 -30.70
C TRP A 2 -20.65 17.20 -30.38
N PRO A 3 -19.99 16.18 -30.95
CA PRO A 3 -20.41 14.80 -30.75
C PRO A 3 -19.82 14.26 -29.45
N PHE A 4 -20.53 14.44 -28.35
CA PHE A 4 -20.26 13.68 -27.12
C PHE A 4 -20.65 12.22 -27.38
N LYS A 5 -19.69 11.40 -27.80
CA LYS A 5 -19.85 9.93 -27.81
C LYS A 5 -20.14 9.50 -26.37
N SER A 6 -21.32 8.94 -26.15
CA SER A 6 -21.76 8.44 -24.84
C SER A 6 -20.68 7.53 -24.24
N LYS A 7 -20.31 7.78 -22.97
CA LYS A 7 -19.29 6.98 -22.28
C LYS A 7 -19.83 5.55 -22.14
N LYS A 8 -19.36 4.62 -22.98
CA LYS A 8 -19.69 3.20 -22.89
C LYS A 8 -19.42 2.70 -21.47
N THR A 9 -20.39 2.01 -20.89
CA THR A 9 -20.38 1.44 -19.54
C THR A 9 -19.08 0.65 -19.34
N LYS A 10 -18.28 1.03 -18.33
CA LYS A 10 -17.00 0.35 -18.04
C LYS A 10 -17.32 -1.06 -17.53
N THR A 11 -17.16 -2.06 -18.39
CA THR A 11 -17.36 -3.47 -18.01
C THR A 11 -16.16 -3.99 -17.22
N ARG A 12 -16.40 -4.94 -16.30
CA ARG A 12 -15.36 -5.63 -15.51
C ARG A 12 -14.22 -6.16 -16.38
N GLU A 13 -14.56 -6.69 -17.55
CA GLU A 13 -13.61 -7.20 -18.54
C GLU A 13 -12.67 -6.11 -19.08
N THR A 14 -13.17 -4.88 -19.26
CA THR A 14 -12.34 -3.75 -19.69
C THR A 14 -11.33 -3.36 -18.61
N ALA A 15 -11.70 -3.46 -17.34
CA ALA A 15 -10.80 -3.21 -16.21
C ALA A 15 -9.72 -4.31 -16.11
N ILE A 16 -10.10 -5.58 -16.25
CA ILE A 16 -9.17 -6.72 -16.26
C ILE A 16 -8.18 -6.59 -17.42
N LYS A 17 -8.65 -6.22 -18.62
CA LYS A 17 -7.78 -6.05 -19.79
C LYS A 17 -6.75 -4.93 -19.59
N ARG A 18 -7.13 -3.82 -18.94
CA ARG A 18 -6.21 -2.72 -18.60
C ARG A 18 -5.20 -3.13 -17.54
N MET A 19 -5.64 -3.88 -16.54
CA MET A 19 -4.76 -4.39 -15.48
C MET A 19 -3.73 -5.37 -16.05
N ASN A 20 -4.16 -6.33 -16.88
CA ASN A 20 -3.26 -7.29 -17.53
C ASN A 20 -2.32 -6.59 -18.51
N SER A 21 -2.79 -5.58 -19.24
CA SER A 21 -1.93 -4.74 -20.08
C SER A 21 -0.84 -4.07 -19.25
N PHE A 22 -1.18 -3.44 -18.12
CA PHE A 22 -0.23 -2.77 -17.25
C PHE A 22 0.86 -3.72 -16.75
N LEU A 23 0.46 -4.89 -16.24
CA LEU A 23 1.38 -5.92 -15.74
C LEU A 23 2.27 -6.48 -16.86
N SER A 24 1.70 -6.78 -18.03
CA SER A 24 2.44 -7.33 -19.16
C SER A 24 3.41 -6.34 -19.83
N THR A 25 3.18 -5.03 -19.70
CA THR A 25 4.15 -4.00 -20.13
C THR A 25 5.26 -3.76 -19.12
N SER A 26 5.09 -4.13 -17.85
CA SER A 26 6.13 -4.00 -16.82
C SER A 26 7.28 -4.99 -17.02
N ASP A 27 7.03 -6.17 -17.62
CA ASP A 27 8.07 -7.20 -17.78
C ASP A 27 8.94 -7.04 -19.05
N ARG A 28 8.54 -6.22 -20.03
CA ARG A 28 9.21 -6.18 -21.35
C ARG A 28 10.11 -4.97 -21.61
N LYS A 29 10.25 -4.03 -20.68
CA LYS A 29 11.14 -2.85 -20.85
C LYS A 29 11.88 -2.48 -19.56
N ASN A 30 12.79 -3.33 -19.12
CA ASN A 30 14.15 -2.97 -18.67
C ASN A 30 14.73 -4.08 -17.79
N GLY A 31 15.63 -4.86 -18.37
CA GLY A 31 16.69 -5.46 -17.57
C GLY A 31 17.54 -4.33 -16.97
N GLY A 32 17.62 -4.29 -15.64
CA GLY A 32 18.42 -3.30 -14.93
C GLY A 32 17.82 -2.90 -13.58
N LYS A 33 18.04 -3.75 -12.57
CA LYS A 33 18.11 -3.37 -11.15
C LYS A 33 17.14 -2.28 -10.69
N SER A 34 15.86 -2.60 -10.56
CA SER A 34 14.98 -1.85 -9.66
C SER A 34 13.97 -2.77 -8.97
N GLN A 35 14.43 -3.95 -8.55
CA GLN A 35 13.85 -4.52 -7.34
C GLN A 35 14.27 -3.55 -6.24
N ILE A 36 13.33 -2.80 -5.67
CA ILE A 36 13.56 -2.01 -4.47
C ILE A 36 13.93 -3.03 -3.39
N ARG A 37 15.23 -3.33 -3.30
CA ARG A 37 15.80 -4.11 -2.22
C ARG A 37 15.81 -3.17 -1.03
N PHE A 38 14.84 -3.35 -0.14
CA PHE A 38 14.88 -2.77 1.20
C PHE A 38 15.94 -3.50 2.05
N GLU A 39 17.16 -3.64 1.52
CA GLU A 39 18.32 -4.13 2.25
C GLU A 39 18.73 -3.00 3.21
N ASN A 40 18.22 -3.08 4.44
CA ASN A 40 18.43 -2.15 5.58
C ASN A 40 17.45 -0.97 5.67
N VAL A 41 16.16 -1.28 5.90
CA VAL A 41 15.26 -0.27 6.51
C VAL A 41 15.82 0.09 7.88
N LYS A 42 16.09 1.39 8.09
CA LYS A 42 16.58 1.88 9.37
C LYS A 42 15.48 1.77 10.41
N GLN A 43 15.86 1.53 11.65
CA GLN A 43 14.89 1.44 12.74
C GLN A 43 14.10 2.75 12.91
N GLU A 44 14.75 3.89 12.67
CA GLU A 44 14.13 5.23 12.65
C GLU A 44 12.97 5.34 11.65
N ASP A 45 13.10 4.73 10.47
CA ASP A 45 12.05 4.73 9.44
C ASP A 45 10.85 3.87 9.89
N LEU A 46 11.12 2.76 10.57
CA LEU A 46 10.07 1.91 11.15
C LEU A 46 9.35 2.63 12.28
N ASP A 47 10.08 3.32 13.16
CA ASP A 47 9.50 4.09 14.26
C ASP A 47 8.63 5.24 13.75
N PHE A 48 9.03 5.88 12.64
CA PHE A 48 8.20 6.87 11.96
C PHE A 48 6.88 6.26 11.48
N VAL A 49 6.92 5.12 10.80
CA VAL A 49 5.72 4.43 10.31
C VAL A 49 4.83 3.96 11.47
N ILE A 50 5.40 3.42 12.54
CA ILE A 50 4.66 3.00 13.73
C ILE A 50 3.92 4.19 14.35
N ASN A 51 4.60 5.33 14.50
CA ASN A 51 3.98 6.53 15.06
C ASN A 51 2.88 7.07 14.15
N TYR A 52 3.10 7.08 12.82
CA TYR A 52 2.09 7.47 11.86
C TYR A 52 0.81 6.62 11.98
N ILE A 53 0.95 5.29 12.09
CA ILE A 53 -0.20 4.38 12.26
C ILE A 53 -0.95 4.69 13.56
N LYS A 54 -0.22 4.90 14.67
CA LYS A 54 -0.82 5.24 15.96
C LYS A 54 -1.57 6.57 15.90
N ASP A 55 -0.96 7.60 15.35
CA ASP A 55 -1.55 8.94 15.27
C ASP A 55 -2.76 8.95 14.32
N TYR A 56 -2.70 8.19 13.23
CA TYR A 56 -3.84 7.99 12.33
C TYR A 56 -5.00 7.33 13.07
N ALA A 57 -4.76 6.26 13.83
CA ALA A 57 -5.79 5.58 14.59
C ALA A 57 -6.43 6.50 15.65
N VAL A 58 -5.62 7.28 16.39
CA VAL A 58 -6.14 8.25 17.35
C VAL A 58 -7.03 9.29 16.67
N LYS A 59 -6.58 9.83 15.54
CA LYS A 59 -7.27 10.91 14.84
C LYS A 59 -8.56 10.46 14.14
N HIS A 60 -8.56 9.26 13.55
CA HIS A 60 -9.61 8.81 12.65
C HIS A 60 -10.51 7.72 13.23
N LEU A 61 -10.03 6.99 14.25
CA LEU A 61 -10.76 5.87 14.84
C LEU A 61 -11.16 6.14 16.30
N SER A 62 -10.85 7.34 16.83
CA SER A 62 -11.23 7.79 18.17
C SER A 62 -10.79 6.85 19.30
N VAL A 63 -9.66 6.14 19.10
CA VAL A 63 -9.03 5.28 20.10
C VAL A 63 -7.89 6.00 20.81
N LYS A 64 -7.55 5.60 22.03
CA LYS A 64 -6.37 6.15 22.71
C LYS A 64 -5.11 5.56 22.10
N LYS A 65 -4.00 6.29 22.21
CA LYS A 65 -2.71 5.86 21.67
C LYS A 65 -2.21 4.57 22.34
N GLU A 66 -2.54 4.38 23.63
CA GLU A 66 -2.22 3.16 24.39
C GLU A 66 -2.95 1.92 23.86
N ASP A 67 -4.13 2.10 23.27
CA ASP A 67 -4.98 1.02 22.75
C ASP A 67 -4.59 0.57 21.33
N VAL A 68 -3.51 1.12 20.78
CA VAL A 68 -2.97 0.77 19.45
C VAL A 68 -1.62 0.08 19.61
N LYS A 69 -1.63 -1.25 19.53
CA LYS A 69 -0.41 -2.08 19.62
C LYS A 69 0.09 -2.40 18.22
N VAL A 70 1.31 -1.98 17.88
CA VAL A 70 1.93 -2.23 16.58
C VAL A 70 3.10 -3.20 16.77
N HIS A 71 3.05 -4.33 16.06
CA HIS A 71 4.12 -5.31 16.00
C HIS A 71 4.79 -5.25 14.63
N VAL A 72 6.13 -5.29 14.61
CA VAL A 72 6.91 -5.36 13.38
C VAL A 72 7.66 -6.68 13.36
N SER A 73 7.43 -7.48 12.33
CA SER A 73 8.17 -8.69 12.04
C SER A 73 9.02 -8.50 10.79
N LYS A 74 10.26 -8.96 10.81
CA LYS A 74 11.19 -8.89 9.68
C LYS A 74 11.59 -10.32 9.31
N GLU A 75 11.18 -10.76 8.13
CA GLU A 75 11.59 -12.04 7.54
C GLU A 75 12.39 -11.77 6.27
N GLY A 76 13.72 -11.87 6.38
CA GLY A 76 14.65 -11.55 5.29
C GLY A 76 14.49 -10.10 4.81
N ASN A 77 13.99 -9.94 3.58
CA ASN A 77 13.72 -8.64 2.94
C ASN A 77 12.24 -8.23 3.03
N SER A 78 11.41 -8.99 3.74
CA SER A 78 10.00 -8.67 4.00
C SER A 78 9.86 -8.04 5.38
N ILE A 79 9.07 -6.97 5.46
CA ILE A 79 8.68 -6.34 6.71
C ILE A 79 7.17 -6.41 6.81
N THR A 80 6.69 -7.09 7.84
CA THR A 80 5.27 -7.20 8.16
C THR A 80 4.97 -6.33 9.37
N ILE A 81 4.05 -5.37 9.20
CA ILE A 81 3.59 -4.49 10.28
C ILE A 81 2.15 -4.88 10.60
N VAL A 82 1.91 -5.31 11.83
CA VAL A 82 0.58 -5.69 12.32
C VAL A 82 0.15 -4.68 13.38
N ALA A 83 -0.96 -3.98 13.13
CA ALA A 83 -1.55 -3.04 14.08
C ALA A 83 -2.84 -3.63 14.66
N ASN A 84 -2.85 -3.82 15.98
CA ASN A 84 -4.02 -4.23 16.73
C ASN A 84 -4.60 -3.01 17.45
N ILE A 85 -5.87 -2.73 17.16
CA ILE A 85 -6.60 -1.60 17.74
C ILE A 85 -7.67 -2.18 18.66
N PHE A 86 -7.60 -1.83 19.93
CA PHE A 86 -8.57 -2.25 20.93
C PHE A 86 -9.62 -1.15 21.07
N TYR A 87 -10.88 -1.51 20.82
CA TYR A 87 -12.03 -0.63 21.06
C TYR A 87 -12.57 -0.95 22.45
N GLN A 88 -12.66 0.07 23.32
CA GLN A 88 -13.38 -0.01 24.60
C GLN A 88 -14.80 0.51 24.43
#